data_AF-A0A1F4RN61-F1
#
_entry.id   AF-A0A1F4RN61-F1
#
_cell.length_a   1.000
_cell.length_b   1.000
_cell.length_c   1.000
_cell.angle_alpha   90.00
_cell.angle_beta   90.00
_cell.angle_gamma   90.00
#
_symmetry.space_group_name_H-M   'P 1'
#
loop_
_entity.id
_entity.type
_entity.pdbx_description
1 polymer ?
#
loop_
_entity_poly.entity_id
_entity_poly.type
_entity_poly.pdbx_seq_one_letter_code
_entity_poly.pdbx_strand_id
1 'polypeptide(L)'
;MKKDIKFRRAVLVIVVLVALAGIHLFINTQNISLKYKLTDLKTEYSKIHSRNQELGSQVAEKEDLHRIEQAAREKLNMAYPDQVNYVLASKEATD
;
A
#
# COMPACT_ATOMS: atom_id res chain seq x y z
N MET A 1 29.53 -38.93 -45.67
CA MET A 1 30.36 -37.99 -44.88
C MET A 1 29.86 -36.54 -44.89
N LYS A 2 29.79 -35.81 -46.02
CA LYS A 2 29.29 -34.40 -46.01
C LYS A 2 27.80 -34.25 -45.69
N LYS A 3 26.94 -35.21 -46.08
CA LYS A 3 25.50 -35.22 -45.77
C LYS A 3 25.23 -35.39 -44.27
N ASP A 4 25.96 -36.28 -43.62
CA ASP A 4 25.80 -36.60 -42.19
C ASP A 4 26.15 -35.39 -41.30
N ILE A 5 27.16 -34.61 -41.70
CA ILE A 5 27.53 -33.36 -41.02
C ILE A 5 26.43 -32.30 -41.16
N LYS A 6 25.80 -32.16 -42.34
CA LYS A 6 24.69 -31.23 -42.55
C LYS A 6 23.45 -31.63 -41.74
N PHE A 7 23.15 -32.92 -41.66
CA PHE A 7 22.04 -33.44 -40.87
C PHE A 7 22.26 -33.20 -39.37
N ARG A 8 23.43 -33.53 -38.83
CA ARG A 8 23.76 -33.26 -37.41
C ARG A 8 23.66 -31.77 -37.08
N ARG A 9 24.12 -30.88 -37.96
CA ARG A 9 23.97 -29.43 -37.79
C ARG A 9 22.51 -28.99 -37.79
N ALA A 10 21.69 -29.51 -38.70
CA ALA A 10 20.26 -29.20 -38.74
C ALA A 10 19.53 -29.64 -37.46
N VAL A 11 19.83 -30.84 -36.95
CA VAL A 11 19.30 -31.33 -35.67
C VAL A 11 19.72 -30.43 -34.51
N LEU A 12 21.00 -30.02 -34.46
CA LEU A 12 21.52 -29.15 -33.41
C LEU A 12 20.83 -27.77 -33.42
N VAL A 13 20.59 -27.20 -34.61
CA VAL A 13 19.83 -25.95 -34.77
C VAL A 13 18.39 -26.10 -34.24
N ILE A 14 17.72 -27.21 -34.57
CA ILE A 14 16.36 -27.48 -34.07
C ILE A 14 16.36 -27.58 -32.55
N VAL A 15 17.33 -28.28 -31.95
CA VAL A 15 17.46 -28.40 -30.49
C VAL A 15 17.64 -27.03 -29.84
N VAL A 16 18.47 -26.16 -30.43
CA VAL A 16 18.67 -24.79 -29.93
C VAL A 16 17.37 -23.98 -30.03
N LEU A 17 16.62 -24.08 -31.13
CA LEU A 17 15.34 -23.38 -31.28
C LEU A 17 14.31 -23.85 -30.25
N VAL A 18 14.23 -25.15 -29.99
CA VAL A 18 13.34 -25.71 -28.96
C VAL A 18 13.74 -25.23 -27.58
N ALA A 19 15.03 -25.19 -27.26
CA ALA A 19 15.53 -24.68 -25.99
C ALA A 19 15.19 -23.19 -25.81
N LEU A 20 15.38 -22.37 -26.85
CA LEU A 20 15.03 -20.94 -26.83
C LEU A 20 13.53 -20.73 -26.66
N ALA A 21 12.69 -21.52 -27.34
CA ALA A 21 11.24 -21.47 -27.18
C ALA A 21 10.83 -21.83 -25.75
N GLY A 22 11.43 -22.86 -25.15
CA GLY A 22 11.20 -23.25 -23.76
C GLY A 22 11.58 -22.14 -22.77
N ILE A 23 12.75 -21.54 -22.94
CA ILE A 23 13.21 -20.41 -22.11
C ILE A 23 12.26 -19.22 -22.25
N HIS A 24 11.85 -18.89 -23.47
CA HIS A 24 10.92 -17.79 -23.73
C HIS A 24 9.57 -18.00 -23.02
N LEU A 25 8.99 -19.21 -23.11
CA LEU A 25 7.75 -19.55 -22.43
C LEU A 25 7.89 -19.47 -20.90
N PHE A 26 9.01 -19.95 -20.36
CA PHE A 26 9.28 -19.89 -18.92
C PHE A 26 9.36 -18.44 -18.41
N ILE A 27 10.13 -17.59 -19.09
CA ILE A 27 10.26 -16.17 -18.74
C ILE A 27 8.90 -15.46 -18.88
N ASN A 28 8.17 -15.71 -19.96
CA ASN A 28 6.88 -15.08 -20.20
C ASN A 28 5.87 -15.45 -19.10
N THR A 29 5.84 -16.72 -18.68
CA THR A 29 4.96 -17.18 -17.60
C THR A 29 5.28 -16.49 -16.27
N GLN A 30 6.57 -16.37 -15.93
CA GLN A 30 6.98 -15.63 -14.73
C GLN A 30 6.60 -14.14 -14.82
N ASN A 31 6.82 -13.50 -15.96
CA ASN A 31 6.46 -12.10 -16.17
C ASN A 31 4.95 -11.86 -16.04
N ILE A 32 4.12 -12.76 -16.57
CA ILE A 32 2.67 -12.67 -16.43
C ILE A 32 2.28 -12.76 -14.95
N SER A 33 2.80 -13.77 -14.22
CA SER A 33 2.54 -13.91 -12.78
C SER A 33 2.98 -12.66 -12.00
N LEU A 34 4.14 -12.11 -12.33
CA LEU A 34 4.67 -10.91 -11.67
C LEU A 34 3.79 -9.68 -11.93
N LYS A 35 3.28 -9.51 -13.16
CA LYS A 35 2.34 -8.44 -13.51
C LYS A 35 1.04 -8.52 -12.72
N TYR A 36 0.48 -9.72 -12.54
CA TYR A 36 -0.71 -9.92 -11.72
C TYR A 36 -0.43 -9.55 -10.26
N LYS A 37 0.64 -10.08 -9.66
CA LYS A 37 1.03 -9.73 -8.29
C LYS A 37 1.23 -8.23 -8.09
N LEU A 38 1.87 -7.56 -9.06
CA LEU A 38 2.05 -6.11 -9.02
C LEU A 38 0.72 -5.36 -9.05
N THR A 39 -0.23 -5.82 -9.88
CA THR A 39 -1.56 -5.22 -10.00
C THR A 39 -2.37 -5.39 -8.72
N ASP A 40 -2.33 -6.58 -8.13
CA ASP A 40 -3.00 -6.86 -6.86
C ASP A 40 -2.42 -5.99 -5.75
N LEU A 41 -1.08 -5.94 -5.63
CA LEU A 41 -0.40 -5.12 -4.64
C LEU A 41 -0.71 -3.63 -4.79
N LYS A 42 -0.76 -3.13 -6.03
CA LYS A 42 -1.14 -1.74 -6.31
C LYS A 42 -2.58 -1.45 -5.89
N THR A 43 -3.48 -2.39 -6.13
CA THR A 43 -4.90 -2.27 -5.75
C THR A 43 -5.05 -2.24 -4.24
N GLU A 44 -4.37 -3.16 -3.54
CA GLU A 44 -4.36 -3.22 -2.08
C GLU A 44 -3.77 -1.94 -1.47
N TYR A 45 -2.64 -1.47 -1.99
CA TYR A 45 -2.04 -0.20 -1.59
C TYR A 45 -3.02 0.97 -1.75
N SER A 46 -3.68 1.08 -2.90
CA SER A 46 -4.66 2.15 -3.14
C SER A 46 -5.81 2.10 -2.13
N LYS A 47 -6.31 0.89 -1.81
CA LYS A 47 -7.39 0.71 -0.83
C LYS A 47 -6.95 1.17 0.56
N ILE A 48 -5.76 0.76 1.00
CA ILE A 48 -5.20 1.17 2.29
C ILE A 48 -4.98 2.68 2.33
N HIS A 49 -4.45 3.26 1.26
CA HIS A 49 -4.19 4.69 1.16
C HIS A 49 -5.49 5.52 1.24
N SER A 50 -6.51 5.15 0.47
CA SER A 50 -7.83 5.78 0.55
C SER A 50 -8.44 5.67 1.94
N ARG A 51 -8.31 4.49 2.58
CA ARG A 51 -8.83 4.30 3.94
C ARG A 51 -8.08 5.16 4.96
N ASN A 52 -6.77 5.33 4.80
CA ASN A 52 -5.98 6.19 5.66
C ASN A 52 -6.41 7.67 5.52
N GLN A 53 -6.60 8.15 4.29
CA GLN A 53 -7.10 9.51 4.04
C GLN A 53 -8.50 9.72 4.65
N GLU A 54 -9.40 8.76 4.48
CA GLU A 54 -10.75 8.80 5.05
C GLU A 54 -10.69 8.88 6.59
N LEU A 55 -9.88 8.03 7.23
CA LEU A 55 -9.69 8.06 8.67
C LEU A 55 -9.07 9.37 9.15
N GLY A 56 -8.09 9.92 8.41
CA GLY A 56 -7.52 11.23 8.69
C GLY A 56 -8.57 12.34 8.67
N SER A 57 -9.46 12.31 7.67
CA SER A 57 -10.59 13.24 7.61
C SER A 57 -11.56 13.07 8.78
N GLN A 58 -11.86 11.83 9.18
CA GLN A 58 -12.74 11.57 10.33
C GLN A 58 -12.12 12.01 11.65
N VAL A 59 -10.80 11.87 11.81
CA VAL A 59 -10.08 12.38 12.98
C VAL A 59 -10.14 13.89 13.00
N ALA A 60 -9.80 14.56 11.89
CA ALA A 60 -9.89 16.01 11.78
C ALA A 60 -11.32 16.53 12.07
N GLU A 61 -12.35 15.83 11.59
CA GLU A 61 -13.75 16.17 11.86
C GLU A 61 -14.12 16.01 13.35
N LYS A 62 -13.55 15.02 14.05
CA LYS A 62 -13.79 14.78 15.48
C LYS A 62 -13.00 15.72 16.38
N GLU A 63 -11.79 16.09 15.96
CA GLU A 63 -10.90 17.01 16.68
C GLU A 63 -11.20 18.47 16.36
N ASP A 64 -12.14 18.74 15.45
CA ASP A 64 -12.58 20.09 15.14
C ASP A 64 -13.13 20.79 16.39
N LEU A 65 -12.31 21.67 16.95
CA LEU A 65 -12.60 22.45 18.15
C LEU A 65 -13.89 23.24 18.01
N HIS A 66 -14.24 23.71 16.81
CA HIS A 66 -15.47 24.45 16.58
C HIS A 66 -16.70 23.55 16.78
N ARG A 67 -16.66 22.31 16.27
CA ARG A 67 -17.75 21.34 16.47
C ARG A 67 -17.84 20.88 17.92
N ILE A 68 -16.71 20.70 18.58
CA ILE A 68 -16.64 20.38 20.01
C ILE A 68 -17.28 21.51 20.83
N GLU A 69 -16.91 22.75 20.55
CA GLU A 69 -17.42 23.93 21.25
C GLU A 69 -18.91 24.15 20.99
N GLN A 70 -19.36 23.98 19.75
CA GLN A 70 -20.77 24.04 19.38
C GLN A 70 -21.58 22.96 20.12
N ALA A 71 -21.09 21.71 20.14
CA ALA A 71 -21.75 20.64 20.87
C ALA A 71 -21.78 20.89 22.39
N ALA A 72 -20.71 21.43 22.97
CA ALA A 72 -20.64 21.78 24.38
C ALA A 72 -21.65 22.89 24.74
N ARG A 73 -21.75 23.94 23.92
CA ARG A 73 -22.71 25.04 24.14
C ARG A 73 -24.16 24.59 23.91
N GLU A 74 -24.45 23.94 22.79
CA GLU A 74 -25.83 23.65 22.36
C GLU A 74 -26.42 22.40 23.01
N LYS A 75 -25.64 21.33 23.17
CA LYS A 75 -26.14 20.04 23.68
C LYS A 75 -25.92 19.87 25.18
N LEU A 76 -24.81 20.40 25.68
CA LEU A 76 -24.43 20.26 27.09
C LEU A 76 -24.70 21.53 27.90
N ASN A 77 -25.21 22.60 27.28
CA ASN A 77 -25.46 23.91 27.90
C ASN A 77 -24.23 24.43 28.70
N MET A 78 -23.03 24.11 28.22
CA MET A 78 -21.80 24.56 28.87
C MET A 78 -21.53 26.03 28.51
N ALA A 79 -21.19 26.82 29.52
CA ALA A 79 -20.72 28.19 29.36
C ALA A 79 -19.20 28.26 29.48
N TYR A 80 -18.58 29.25 28.86
CA TYR A 80 -17.17 29.52 29.09
C TYR A 80 -16.95 29.90 30.56
N PRO A 81 -15.94 29.33 31.24
CA PRO A 81 -15.62 29.71 32.60
C PRO A 81 -15.08 31.14 32.65
N ASP A 82 -15.50 31.92 33.64
CA ASP A 82 -15.04 33.30 33.85
C ASP A 82 -13.56 33.37 34.26
N GLN A 83 -13.02 32.28 34.81
CA GLN A 83 -11.63 32.17 35.25
C GLN A 83 -11.05 30.80 34.89
N VAL A 84 -9.88 30.80 34.26
CA VAL A 84 -9.12 29.59 33.92
C VAL A 84 -7.89 29.53 34.82
N ASN A 85 -7.83 28.53 35.70
CA ASN A 85 -6.66 28.26 36.53
C ASN A 85 -5.87 27.08 35.96
N TYR A 86 -4.65 27.35 35.52
CA TYR A 86 -3.74 26.31 35.04
C TYR A 86 -3.00 25.68 36.23
N VAL A 87 -3.28 24.40 36.49
CA VAL A 87 -2.49 23.63 37.45
C VAL A 87 -1.25 23.10 36.72
N LEU A 88 -0.09 23.69 37.02
CA LEU A 88 1.19 23.12 36.59
C LEU A 88 1.39 21.82 37.38
N ALA A 89 1.50 20.69 36.68
CA ALA A 89 1.89 19.44 37.32
C ALA A 89 3.27 19.65 37.96
N SER A 90 3.32 19.73 39.29
CA SER A 90 4.58 19.83 40.01
C SER A 90 5.36 18.53 39.77
N LYS A 91 6.68 18.65 39.67
CA LYS A 91 7.63 17.53 39.52
C LYS A 91 7.66 16.57 40.74
N GLU A 92 6.70 16.66 41.66
CA GLU A 92 6.67 15.93 42.93
C GLU A 92 5.81 14.66 42.87
N ALA A 93 5.18 14.34 41.73
CA ALA A 93 4.43 13.09 41.56
C ALA A 93 5.29 11.93 41.01
N THR A 94 6.61 11.95 41.22
CA THR A 94 7.54 10.92 40.71
C THR A 94 8.68 10.59 41.69
N ASP A 95 8.40 10.60 43.00
CA ASP A 95 9.22 9.92 44.01
C ASP A 95 8.37 8.93 44.82
#